data_AF-A0A1V1ZC19-F1
#
_entry.id   AF-A0A1V1ZC19-F1
#
_cell.length_a   1.000
_cell.length_b   1.000
_cell.length_c   1.000
_cell.angle_alpha   90.00
_cell.angle_beta   90.00
_cell.angle_gamma   90.00
#
_symmetry.space_group_name_H-M   'P 1'
#
loop_
_entity.id
_entity.type
_entity.pdbx_description
1 polymer ?
#
loop_
_entity_poly.entity_id
_entity_poly.type
_entity_poly.pdbx_seq_one_letter_code
_entity_poly.pdbx_strand_id
1 'polypeptide(L)'
;MNPKTTDFLFGCKNLYILGIHPFDFNKSDSKEYKAIIELGKQIIHEIGLQKFASFVGEYQYRVGIWSSMIALDYGKPDLNEILEISETKTIISACLDKIEQNEINELPTGIIENKKNWIKKIKTCYNTV
;
A
#
# COMPACT_ATOMS: atom_id res chain seq x y z
N MET A 1 -10.21 17.07 7.47
CA MET A 1 -9.73 15.85 6.78
C MET A 1 -10.33 15.86 5.38
N ASN A 2 -9.57 15.54 4.33
CA ASN A 2 -10.11 15.48 2.96
C ASN A 2 -11.12 14.33 2.87
N PRO A 3 -12.36 14.52 2.36
CA PRO A 3 -13.36 13.45 2.28
C PRO A 3 -12.82 12.15 1.66
N LYS A 4 -12.00 12.25 0.60
CA LYS A 4 -11.40 11.08 -0.06
C LYS A 4 -10.45 10.31 0.84
N THR A 5 -9.71 10.99 1.73
CA THR A 5 -8.83 10.31 2.69
C THR A 5 -9.64 9.49 3.69
N THR A 6 -10.77 10.03 4.16
CA THR A 6 -11.70 9.29 5.01
C THR A 6 -12.32 8.10 4.27
N ASP A 7 -12.74 8.31 3.02
CA ASP A 7 -13.27 7.23 2.16
C ASP A 7 -12.24 6.13 1.92
N PHE A 8 -10.96 6.48 1.80
CA PHE A 8 -9.88 5.50 1.63
C PHE A 8 -9.69 4.64 2.87
N LEU A 9 -9.72 5.24 4.06
CA LEU A 9 -9.66 4.50 5.34
C LEU A 9 -10.84 3.53 5.47
N PHE A 10 -12.06 3.99 5.19
CA PHE A 10 -13.24 3.14 5.20
C PHE A 10 -13.21 2.07 4.11
N GLY A 11 -12.72 2.39 2.92
CA GLY A 11 -12.53 1.45 1.82
C GLY A 11 -11.58 0.32 2.18
N CYS A 12 -10.42 0.64 2.77
CA CYS A 12 -9.46 -0.34 3.27
C CYS A 12 -10.09 -1.27 4.32
N LYS A 13 -10.90 -0.71 5.24
CA LYS A 13 -11.65 -1.49 6.23
C LYS A 13 -12.70 -2.41 5.58
N ASN A 14 -13.41 -1.93 4.57
CA ASN A 14 -14.39 -2.76 3.85
C ASN A 14 -13.72 -3.92 3.12
N LEU A 15 -12.57 -3.68 2.48
CA LEU A 15 -11.79 -4.74 1.83
C LEU A 15 -11.30 -5.79 2.82
N TYR A 16 -10.93 -5.38 4.04
CA TYR A 16 -10.61 -6.33 5.11
C TYR A 16 -11.79 -7.25 5.42
N ILE A 17 -13.00 -6.69 5.58
CA ILE A 17 -14.22 -7.45 5.86
C ILE A 17 -14.54 -8.41 4.70
N LEU A 18 -14.30 -7.99 3.46
CA LEU A 18 -14.49 -8.80 2.26
C LEU A 18 -13.36 -9.83 2.01
N GLY A 19 -12.32 -9.84 2.86
CA GLY A 19 -11.15 -10.71 2.66
C GLY A 19 -10.39 -10.43 1.36
N ILE A 20 -10.38 -9.18 0.89
CA ILE A 20 -9.66 -8.75 -0.31
C ILE A 20 -8.31 -8.15 0.10
N HIS A 21 -7.24 -8.78 -0.38
CA HIS A 21 -5.86 -8.37 -0.10
C HIS A 21 -5.25 -7.58 -1.28
N PRO A 22 -4.33 -6.63 -1.03
CA PRO A 22 -3.52 -6.00 -2.08
C PRO A 22 -2.77 -6.96 -3.01
N PHE A 23 -2.53 -8.19 -2.58
CA PHE A 23 -1.81 -9.21 -3.37
C PHE A 23 -2.73 -10.35 -3.83
N ASP A 24 -4.05 -10.16 -3.68
CA ASP A 24 -5.08 -11.06 -4.22
C ASP A 24 -5.36 -10.68 -5.68
N PHE A 25 -4.36 -10.88 -6.55
CA PHE A 25 -4.43 -10.42 -7.95
C PHE A 25 -5.55 -11.08 -8.75
N ASN A 26 -6.06 -12.24 -8.30
CA ASN A 26 -7.24 -12.87 -8.88
C ASN A 26 -8.51 -12.02 -8.72
N LYS A 27 -8.53 -11.11 -7.73
CA LYS A 27 -9.61 -10.15 -7.50
C LYS A 27 -9.30 -8.76 -8.04
N SER A 28 -8.20 -8.56 -8.76
CA SER A 28 -7.82 -7.25 -9.33
C SER A 28 -8.90 -6.69 -10.27
N ASP A 29 -9.73 -7.55 -10.85
CA ASP A 29 -10.84 -7.14 -11.71
C ASP A 29 -12.12 -6.73 -10.97
N SER A 30 -12.21 -7.01 -9.66
CA SER A 30 -13.36 -6.65 -8.84
C SER A 30 -13.53 -5.14 -8.73
N LYS A 31 -14.79 -4.70 -8.57
CA LYS A 31 -15.13 -3.28 -8.45
C LYS A 31 -14.45 -2.66 -7.23
N GLU A 32 -14.41 -3.38 -6.12
CA GLU A 32 -13.88 -2.93 -4.83
C GLU A 32 -12.35 -2.74 -4.90
N TYR A 33 -11.64 -3.70 -5.52
CA TYR A 33 -10.21 -3.60 -5.73
C TYR A 33 -9.87 -2.41 -6.65
N LYS A 34 -10.55 -2.28 -7.78
CA LYS A 34 -10.32 -1.16 -8.71
C LYS A 34 -10.61 0.18 -8.04
N ALA A 35 -11.70 0.27 -7.28
CA ALA A 35 -12.11 1.49 -6.61
C ALA A 35 -11.07 1.97 -5.59
N ILE A 36 -10.47 1.08 -4.78
CA ILE A 36 -9.46 1.50 -3.80
C ILE A 36 -8.16 1.97 -4.46
N ILE A 37 -7.76 1.33 -5.56
CA ILE A 37 -6.58 1.71 -6.33
C ILE A 37 -6.80 3.10 -6.95
N GLU A 38 -7.93 3.32 -7.62
CA GLU A 38 -8.23 4.61 -8.24
C GLU A 38 -8.37 5.73 -7.20
N LEU A 39 -8.99 5.44 -6.05
CA LEU A 39 -9.06 6.39 -4.95
C LEU A 39 -7.68 6.77 -4.42
N GLY A 40 -6.79 5.79 -4.24
CA GLY A 40 -5.41 6.04 -3.83
C GLY A 40 -4.65 6.90 -4.82
N LYS A 41 -4.76 6.63 -6.13
CA LYS A 41 -4.17 7.47 -7.20
C LYS A 41 -4.71 8.89 -7.16
N GLN A 42 -6.01 9.06 -6.99
CA GLN A 42 -6.63 10.39 -6.89
C GLN A 42 -6.12 11.17 -5.68
N ILE A 43 -5.95 10.51 -4.53
CA ILE A 43 -5.40 11.15 -3.34
C ILE A 43 -3.94 11.55 -3.58
N ILE A 44 -3.10 10.66 -4.13
CA ILE A 44 -1.71 11.00 -4.48
C ILE A 44 -1.67 12.23 -5.40
N HIS A 45 -2.52 12.28 -6.41
CA HIS A 45 -2.60 13.41 -7.34
C HIS A 45 -3.01 14.72 -6.64
N GLU A 46 -3.95 14.64 -5.69
CA GLU A 46 -4.54 15.82 -5.05
C GLU A 46 -3.69 16.38 -3.91
N ILE A 47 -3.11 15.51 -3.07
CA ILE A 47 -2.39 15.93 -1.85
C ILE A 47 -0.90 15.59 -1.87
N GLY A 48 -0.42 14.89 -2.89
CA GLY A 48 0.97 14.49 -3.05
C GLY A 48 1.31 13.14 -2.40
N LEU A 49 2.42 12.55 -2.88
CA LEU A 49 2.89 11.24 -2.43
C LEU A 49 3.29 11.23 -0.96
N GLN A 50 4.01 12.23 -0.47
CA GLN A 50 4.41 12.33 0.96
C GLN A 50 3.22 12.18 1.90
N LYS A 51 2.17 12.98 1.67
CA LYS A 51 0.97 12.94 2.52
C LYS A 51 0.25 11.61 2.41
N PHE A 52 0.18 11.01 1.21
CA PHE A 52 -0.42 9.69 1.06
C PHE A 52 0.43 8.59 1.74
N ALA A 53 1.75 8.63 1.60
CA ALA A 53 2.67 7.68 2.20
C ALA A 53 2.67 7.73 3.74
N SER A 54 2.20 8.83 4.34
CA SER A 54 1.99 8.90 5.79
C SER A 54 1.01 7.84 6.31
N PHE A 55 0.09 7.32 5.46
CA PHE A 55 -0.81 6.23 5.82
C PHE A 55 -0.09 4.91 6.14
N VAL A 56 1.18 4.75 5.77
CA VAL A 56 2.01 3.61 6.17
C VAL A 56 2.12 3.51 7.70
N GLY A 57 2.15 4.67 8.38
CA GLY A 57 2.20 4.79 9.84
C GLY A 57 0.86 4.56 10.53
N GLU A 58 -0.23 4.37 9.78
CA GLU A 58 -1.55 4.13 10.38
C GLU A 58 -1.56 2.84 11.21
N TYR A 59 -2.23 2.93 12.37
CA TYR A 59 -2.40 1.81 13.29
C TYR A 59 -3.22 0.67 12.66
N GLN A 60 -4.13 1.02 11.73
CA GLN A 60 -4.92 0.03 11.01
C GLN A 60 -4.05 -0.70 10.00
N TYR A 61 -3.65 -1.94 10.33
CA TYR A 61 -2.76 -2.76 9.52
C TYR A 61 -3.08 -2.74 8.02
N ARG A 62 -4.34 -2.99 7.65
CA ARG A 62 -4.77 -3.05 6.23
C ARG A 62 -4.66 -1.72 5.50
N VAL A 63 -4.89 -0.59 6.18
CA VAL A 63 -4.66 0.73 5.59
C VAL A 63 -3.20 0.85 5.18
N GLY A 64 -2.29 0.50 6.08
CA GLY A 64 -0.86 0.55 5.82
C GLY A 64 -0.42 -0.35 4.67
N ILE A 65 -0.91 -1.59 4.56
CA ILE A 65 -0.53 -2.48 3.44
C ILE A 65 -1.06 -1.94 2.11
N TRP A 66 -2.32 -1.48 2.05
CA TRP A 66 -2.90 -0.90 0.84
C TRP A 66 -2.17 0.38 0.42
N SER A 67 -1.93 1.30 1.36
CA SER A 67 -1.21 2.54 1.05
C SER A 67 0.23 2.27 0.61
N SER A 68 0.94 1.34 1.25
CA SER A 68 2.30 0.96 0.85
C SER A 68 2.35 0.43 -0.58
N MET A 69 1.46 -0.49 -0.93
CA MET A 69 1.40 -1.09 -2.27
C MET A 69 1.07 -0.02 -3.32
N ILE A 70 0.08 0.83 -3.04
CA ILE A 70 -0.34 1.90 -3.96
C ILE A 70 0.75 2.95 -4.13
N ALA A 71 1.42 3.37 -3.05
CA ALA A 71 2.51 4.33 -3.10
C ALA A 71 3.67 3.82 -3.97
N LEU A 72 4.04 2.54 -3.83
CA LEU A 72 5.14 1.93 -4.59
C LEU A 72 4.81 1.71 -6.06
N ASP A 73 3.60 1.24 -6.39
CA ASP A 73 3.20 0.93 -7.78
C ASP A 73 2.79 2.19 -8.57
N TYR A 74 2.11 3.13 -7.93
CA TYR A 74 1.47 4.26 -8.61
C TYR A 74 2.00 5.63 -8.18
N GLY A 75 2.49 5.75 -6.95
CA GLY A 75 3.17 6.96 -6.48
C GLY A 75 4.57 7.10 -7.07
N LYS A 76 5.27 5.96 -7.24
CA LYS A 76 6.64 5.88 -7.77
C LYS A 76 7.62 6.83 -7.06
N PRO A 77 7.79 6.68 -5.73
CA PRO A 77 8.69 7.54 -4.95
C PRO A 77 10.11 7.54 -5.49
N ASP A 78 10.81 8.67 -5.31
CA ASP A 78 12.24 8.71 -5.58
C ASP A 78 13.01 7.85 -4.56
N LEU A 79 14.12 7.25 -5.00
CA LEU A 79 14.91 6.32 -4.19
C LEU A 79 15.34 6.85 -2.83
N ASN A 80 15.67 8.14 -2.80
CA ASN A 80 16.21 8.83 -1.64
C ASN A 80 15.17 9.73 -0.97
N GLU A 81 13.90 9.68 -1.39
CA GLU A 81 12.85 10.49 -0.80
C GLU A 81 12.55 10.00 0.62
N ILE A 82 12.94 10.81 1.61
CA ILE A 82 12.68 10.55 3.03
C ILE A 82 11.19 10.76 3.29
N LEU A 83 10.57 9.80 3.97
CA LEU A 83 9.20 9.94 4.44
C LEU A 83 9.18 10.93 5.61
N GLU A 84 8.48 12.05 5.48
CA GLU A 84 8.52 13.14 6.48
C GLU A 84 8.19 12.68 7.91
N ILE A 85 7.27 11.73 8.07
CA ILE A 85 6.88 11.19 9.40
C ILE A 85 7.89 10.20 9.99
N SER A 86 8.83 9.72 9.18
CA SER A 86 9.87 8.77 9.55
C SER A 86 11.19 9.42 9.20
N GLU A 87 11.68 10.30 10.08
CA GLU A 87 12.87 11.17 9.90
C GLU A 87 14.14 10.46 9.39
N THR A 88 14.16 9.12 9.35
CA THR A 88 15.28 8.27 8.96
C THR A 88 14.98 7.30 7.80
N LYS A 89 13.72 7.08 7.42
CA LYS A 89 13.36 6.08 6.39
C LYS A 89 12.92 6.75 5.10
N THR A 90 13.30 6.16 3.97
CA THR A 90 12.71 6.53 2.68
C THR A 90 11.27 6.05 2.61
N ILE A 91 10.46 6.67 1.74
CA ILE A 91 9.11 6.18 1.45
C ILE A 91 9.17 4.70 1.07
N ILE A 92 10.16 4.32 0.27
CA ILE A 92 10.32 2.94 -0.21
C ILE A 92 10.57 1.98 0.95
N SER A 93 11.55 2.26 1.81
CA SER A 93 11.87 1.37 2.92
C SER A 93 10.74 1.29 3.94
N ALA A 94 10.09 2.41 4.26
CA ALA A 94 8.91 2.42 5.12
C ALA A 94 7.76 1.57 4.55
N CYS A 95 7.49 1.69 3.25
CA CYS A 95 6.45 0.91 2.58
C CYS A 95 6.78 -0.60 2.57
N LEU A 96 8.03 -0.95 2.23
CA LEU A 96 8.50 -2.34 2.21
C LEU A 96 8.47 -2.96 3.60
N ASP A 97 8.98 -2.27 4.63
CA ASP A 97 8.95 -2.74 6.01
C ASP A 97 7.51 -3.05 6.45
N LYS A 98 6.56 -2.18 6.09
CA LYS A 98 5.14 -2.40 6.40
C LYS A 98 4.57 -3.63 5.68
N ILE A 99 4.91 -3.81 4.41
CA ILE A 99 4.46 -4.97 3.63
C ILE A 99 5.10 -6.26 4.14
N GLU A 100 6.39 -6.25 4.52
CA GLU A 100 7.11 -7.44 4.97
C GLU A 100 6.72 -7.90 6.38
N GLN A 101 5.99 -7.09 7.14
CA GLN A 101 5.41 -7.51 8.42
C GLN A 101 4.54 -8.77 8.28
N ASN A 102 4.59 -9.59 9.33
CA ASN A 102 3.74 -10.76 9.46
C ASN A 102 2.26 -10.37 9.33
N GLU A 103 1.51 -11.22 8.65
CA GLU A 103 0.06 -11.03 8.51
C GLU A 103 -0.64 -11.30 9.85
N ILE A 104 -1.66 -10.51 10.16
CA ILE A 104 -2.47 -10.71 11.37
C ILE A 104 -3.15 -12.09 11.36
N ASN A 105 -3.59 -12.53 10.18
CA ASN A 105 -4.20 -13.83 9.95
C ASN A 105 -3.43 -14.54 8.85
N GLU A 106 -3.37 -15.88 8.91
CA GLU A 106 -2.77 -16.68 7.84
C GLU A 106 -3.49 -16.40 6.51
N LEU A 107 -2.70 -16.03 5.50
CA LEU A 107 -3.21 -15.79 4.16
C LEU A 107 -3.15 -17.09 3.34
N PRO A 108 -4.07 -17.28 2.38
CA PRO A 108 -3.93 -18.34 1.38
C PRO A 108 -2.56 -18.34 0.71
N THR A 109 -1.98 -19.52 0.47
CA THR A 109 -0.64 -19.69 -0.10
C THR A 109 -0.42 -18.89 -1.38
N GLY A 110 -1.43 -18.83 -2.26
CA GLY A 110 -1.35 -18.05 -3.50
C GLY A 110 -1.16 -16.54 -3.26
N ILE A 111 -1.78 -15.98 -2.22
CA ILE A 111 -1.60 -14.55 -1.88
C ILE A 111 -0.21 -14.33 -1.28
N ILE A 112 0.29 -15.26 -0.46
CA ILE A 112 1.65 -15.21 0.08
C ILE A 112 2.70 -15.24 -1.05
N GLU A 113 2.51 -16.11 -2.03
CA GLU A 113 3.40 -16.21 -3.18
C GLU A 113 3.35 -14.95 -4.05
N ASN A 114 2.16 -14.44 -4.34
CA ASN A 114 1.97 -13.17 -5.04
C ASN A 114 2.68 -12.01 -4.35
N LYS A 115 2.54 -11.91 -3.02
CA LYS A 115 3.22 -10.91 -2.19
C LYS A 115 4.74 -11.02 -2.33
N LYS A 116 5.31 -12.23 -2.18
CA LYS A 116 6.76 -12.46 -2.32
C LYS A 116 7.27 -12.08 -3.71
N ASN A 117 6.56 -12.49 -4.76
CA ASN A 117 6.91 -12.18 -6.14
C ASN A 117 6.84 -10.66 -6.40
N TRP A 118 5.81 -9.99 -5.88
CA TRP A 118 5.66 -8.54 -5.98
C TRP A 118 6.80 -7.81 -5.25
N ILE A 119 7.14 -8.20 -4.02
CA ILE A 119 8.26 -7.61 -3.26
C ILE A 119 9.56 -7.73 -4.03
N LYS A 120 9.87 -8.91 -4.58
CA LYS A 120 11.07 -9.13 -5.39
C LYS A 120 11.12 -8.20 -6.61
N LYS A 121 9.99 -8.03 -7.28
CA LYS A 121 9.85 -7.11 -8.42
C LYS A 121 10.12 -5.66 -8.00
N ILE A 122 9.48 -5.19 -6.93
CA ILE A 122 9.68 -3.83 -6.40
C ILE A 122 11.14 -3.59 -6.02
N LYS A 123 11.75 -4.51 -5.26
CA LYS A 123 13.17 -4.38 -4.87
C LYS A 123 14.09 -4.30 -6.09
N THR A 124 13.78 -5.03 -7.15
CA THR A 124 14.51 -4.95 -8.42
C THR A 124 14.29 -3.60 -9.11
N CYS A 125 13.05 -3.11 -9.19
CA CYS A 125 12.73 -1.82 -9.82
C CYS A 125 13.42 -0.63 -9.14
N TYR A 126 13.56 -0.69 -7.82
CA TYR A 126 14.21 0.37 -7.03
C TYR A 126 15.66 0.06 -6.67
N ASN A 127 16.28 -0.99 -7.22
CA ASN A 127 17.66 -1.39 -6.89
C ASN A 127 17.93 -1.50 -5.38
N THR A 128 16.92 -1.84 -4.57
CA THR A 128 17.04 -1.96 -3.11
C THR A 128 17.42 -3.40 -2.72
N VAL A 129 18.38 -3.99 -3.45
CA VAL A 129 18.85 -5.37 -3.28
C VAL A 129 19.76 -5.49 -2.06
#